data_AF-A0A3B7PUG7-F1
#
_entry.id   AF-A0A3B7PUG7-F1
#
_cell.length_a   1.000
_cell.length_b   1.000
_cell.length_c   1.000
_cell.angle_alpha   90.00
_cell.angle_beta   90.00
_cell.angle_gamma   90.00
#
_symmetry.space_group_name_H-M   'P 1'
#
loop_
_entity.id
_entity.type
_entity.pdbx_description
1 polymer ?
#
loop_
_entity_poly.entity_id
_entity_poly.type
_entity_poly.pdbx_seq_one_letter_code
_entity_poly.pdbx_strand_id
1 'polypeptide(L)'
;MNNCLSSNIEEIKWSKMGYISVFDHWLDEVEADECKILCYSIAKDSDVLDEYLDSEKKFINFYTSLSDQAYCFYKDSWQLFNTNSEKFERILKRSLREERLDFFDIYYPNYSLRFKGGHDRTDAFFIEDIRFLSDLSKAVEINGLFILSIQDYSEDLDRV
;
A
#
# COMPACT_ATOMS: atom_id res chain seq x y z
N MET A 1 26.53 2.51 -9.21
CA MET A 1 25.63 2.03 -10.29
C MET A 1 24.15 2.04 -9.86
N ASN A 2 23.70 3.02 -9.06
CA ASN A 2 22.32 3.04 -8.52
C ASN A 2 21.42 4.15 -9.11
N ASN A 3 21.97 5.09 -9.89
CA ASN A 3 21.20 6.23 -10.41
C ASN A 3 20.33 5.90 -11.65
N CYS A 4 20.46 4.70 -12.23
CA CYS A 4 19.74 4.35 -13.46
C CYS A 4 18.35 3.75 -13.19
N LEU A 5 18.12 3.18 -12.01
CA LEU A 5 16.85 2.53 -11.67
C LEU A 5 15.84 3.51 -11.06
N SER A 6 16.31 4.50 -10.29
CA SER A 6 15.44 5.52 -9.69
C SER A 6 14.79 6.44 -10.74
N SER A 7 15.52 6.76 -11.82
CA SER A 7 14.96 7.53 -12.95
C SER A 7 13.87 6.74 -13.68
N ASN A 8 14.03 5.42 -13.81
CA ASN A 8 13.10 4.60 -14.56
C ASN A 8 11.76 4.39 -13.86
N ILE A 9 11.71 4.36 -12.52
CA ILE A 9 10.45 4.14 -11.78
C ILE A 9 9.52 5.36 -11.85
N GLU A 10 10.08 6.58 -11.84
CA GLU A 10 9.28 7.81 -11.96
C GLU A 10 8.83 8.10 -13.41
N GLU A 11 9.44 7.45 -14.40
CA GLU A 11 9.09 7.57 -15.82
C GLU A 11 8.06 6.52 -16.29
N ILE A 12 7.64 5.59 -15.41
CA ILE A 12 6.65 4.56 -15.74
C ILE A 12 5.30 5.23 -16.03
N LYS A 13 4.70 4.86 -17.16
CA LYS A 13 3.34 5.25 -17.52
C LYS A 13 2.35 4.20 -17.01
N TRP A 14 1.55 4.57 -16.03
CA TRP A 14 0.52 3.70 -15.49
C TRP A 14 -0.69 3.65 -16.43
N SER A 15 -1.32 2.48 -16.57
CA SER A 15 -2.55 2.31 -17.34
C SER A 15 -3.80 2.37 -16.45
N LYS A 16 -3.71 1.82 -15.24
CA LYS A 16 -4.79 1.84 -14.25
C LYS A 16 -4.28 2.34 -12.90
N MET A 17 -5.21 2.88 -12.13
CA MET A 17 -5.04 3.06 -10.69
C MET A 17 -6.27 2.58 -9.93
N GLY A 18 -6.11 2.37 -8.64
CA GLY A 18 -7.20 2.01 -7.74
C GLY A 18 -6.77 2.08 -6.29
N TYR A 19 -7.63 1.56 -5.42
CA TYR A 19 -7.39 1.57 -3.98
C TYR A 19 -7.67 0.20 -3.37
N ILE A 20 -6.78 -0.23 -2.48
CA ILE A 20 -6.96 -1.40 -1.63
C ILE A 20 -7.23 -0.96 -0.20
N SER A 21 -8.14 -1.62 0.49
CA SER A 21 -8.51 -1.26 1.86
C SER A 21 -8.79 -2.50 2.70
N VAL A 22 -8.74 -2.32 4.02
CA VAL A 22 -9.29 -3.31 4.97
C VAL A 22 -10.80 -3.26 5.05
N PHE A 23 -11.41 -2.16 4.61
CA PHE A 23 -12.86 -1.96 4.51
C PHE A 23 -13.34 -2.40 3.12
N ASP A 24 -14.54 -2.96 3.04
CA ASP A 24 -15.13 -3.44 1.78
C ASP A 24 -15.84 -2.34 0.97
N HIS A 25 -15.84 -1.12 1.49
CA HIS A 25 -16.37 0.08 0.85
C HIS A 25 -15.61 1.31 1.34
N TRP A 26 -15.83 2.45 0.68
CA TRP A 26 -15.42 3.74 1.19
C TRP A 26 -16.26 4.09 2.40
N LEU A 27 -15.61 4.35 3.53
CA LEU A 27 -16.30 4.86 4.71
C LEU A 27 -16.82 6.26 4.43
N ASP A 28 -18.08 6.53 4.78
CA ASP A 28 -18.59 7.89 4.82
C ASP A 28 -18.05 8.67 6.04
N GLU A 29 -18.38 9.97 6.14
CA GLU A 29 -17.89 10.81 7.24
C GLU A 29 -18.28 10.29 8.63
N VAL A 30 -19.47 9.72 8.76
CA VAL A 30 -19.99 9.19 10.03
C VAL A 30 -19.29 7.89 10.36
N GLU A 31 -19.18 6.99 9.39
CA GLU A 31 -18.48 5.72 9.54
C GLU A 31 -17.01 5.94 9.89
N ALA A 32 -16.34 6.90 9.26
CA ALA A 32 -14.95 7.24 9.56
C ALA A 32 -14.77 7.80 10.97
N ASP A 33 -15.65 8.71 11.42
CA ASP A 33 -15.59 9.30 12.77
C ASP A 33 -15.85 8.25 13.86
N GLU A 34 -16.73 7.27 13.59
CA GLU A 34 -17.03 6.17 14.51
C GLU A 34 -16.04 5.00 14.42
N CYS A 35 -15.17 4.97 13.39
CA CYS A 35 -14.27 3.85 13.13
C CYS A 35 -13.05 3.86 14.05
N LYS A 36 -13.11 3.01 15.08
CA LYS A 36 -12.05 2.88 16.08
C LYS A 36 -10.74 2.29 15.58
N ILE A 37 -10.74 1.68 14.39
CA ILE A 37 -9.54 1.06 13.78
C ILE A 37 -8.99 1.84 12.59
N LEU A 38 -9.51 3.05 12.33
CA LEU A 38 -9.12 3.88 11.18
C LEU A 38 -7.63 4.22 11.20
N CYS A 39 -7.10 4.62 12.36
CA CYS A 39 -5.67 4.83 12.53
C CYS A 39 -5.17 4.24 13.86
N TYR A 40 -3.86 4.04 13.95
CA TYR A 40 -3.24 3.37 15.09
C TYR A 40 -3.49 4.10 16.42
N SER A 41 -3.47 5.43 16.40
CA SER A 41 -3.67 6.24 17.61
C SER A 41 -5.09 6.09 18.17
N ILE A 42 -6.11 6.16 17.32
CA ILE A 42 -7.51 5.95 17.70
C ILE A 42 -7.72 4.54 18.28
N ALA A 43 -7.16 3.51 17.63
CA ALA A 43 -7.31 2.13 18.08
C ALA A 43 -6.68 1.89 19.45
N LYS A 44 -5.52 2.50 19.69
CA LYS A 44 -4.83 2.46 20.97
C LYS A 44 -5.63 3.18 22.07
N ASP A 45 -6.19 4.35 21.77
CA ASP A 45 -6.94 5.14 22.75
C ASP A 45 -8.35 4.57 23.03
N SER A 46 -8.88 3.74 22.10
CA SER A 46 -10.20 3.12 22.18
C SER A 46 -10.19 1.67 22.70
N ASP A 47 -9.04 1.15 23.14
CA ASP A 47 -8.85 -0.22 23.65
C ASP A 47 -9.24 -1.33 22.64
N VAL A 48 -9.07 -1.06 21.33
CA VAL A 48 -9.31 -2.01 20.23
C VAL A 48 -8.04 -2.30 19.42
N LEU A 49 -6.88 -2.15 20.04
CA LEU A 49 -5.59 -2.27 19.38
C LEU A 49 -5.39 -3.65 18.71
N ASP A 50 -5.91 -4.72 19.30
CA ASP A 50 -5.78 -6.06 18.74
C ASP A 50 -6.49 -6.18 17.37
N GLU A 51 -7.68 -5.57 17.21
CA GLU A 51 -8.41 -5.54 15.94
C GLU A 51 -7.64 -4.76 14.86
N TYR A 52 -7.05 -3.62 15.26
CA TYR A 52 -6.16 -2.86 14.39
C TYR A 52 -4.96 -3.72 13.94
N LEU A 53 -4.30 -4.39 14.89
CA LEU A 53 -3.13 -5.22 14.61
C LEU A 53 -3.47 -6.43 13.74
N ASP A 54 -4.66 -7.00 13.87
CA ASP A 54 -5.11 -8.09 13.02
C ASP A 54 -5.31 -7.64 11.58
N SER A 55 -5.88 -6.45 11.37
CA SER A 55 -5.95 -5.90 10.02
C SER A 55 -4.58 -5.42 9.51
N GLU A 56 -3.65 -4.97 10.38
CA GLU A 56 -2.27 -4.63 10.00
C GLU A 56 -1.54 -5.85 9.43
N LYS A 57 -1.73 -7.03 10.03
CA LYS A 57 -1.17 -8.29 9.52
C LYS A 57 -1.64 -8.59 8.09
N LYS A 58 -2.88 -8.24 7.73
CA LYS A 58 -3.39 -8.45 6.36
C LYS A 58 -2.57 -7.68 5.32
N PHE A 59 -2.30 -6.39 5.57
CA PHE A 59 -1.45 -5.58 4.70
C PHE A 59 -0.01 -6.10 4.67
N ILE A 60 0.56 -6.44 5.82
CA ILE A 60 1.93 -6.97 5.87
C ILE A 60 2.02 -8.26 5.04
N ASN A 61 1.11 -9.20 5.24
CA ASN A 61 1.07 -10.46 4.48
C ASN A 61 0.87 -10.21 2.98
N PHE A 62 -0.01 -9.27 2.62
CA PHE A 62 -0.21 -8.86 1.25
C PHE A 62 1.10 -8.39 0.61
N TYR A 63 1.76 -7.37 1.18
CA TYR A 63 3.00 -6.82 0.64
C TYR A 63 4.16 -7.82 0.61
N THR A 64 4.27 -8.71 1.60
CA THR A 64 5.33 -9.72 1.62
C THR A 64 5.07 -10.86 0.65
N SER A 65 3.81 -11.18 0.35
CA SER A 65 3.44 -12.28 -0.55
C SER A 65 3.57 -11.98 -2.05
N LEU A 66 3.63 -10.70 -2.45
CA LEU A 66 3.67 -10.32 -3.87
C LEU A 66 4.97 -10.75 -4.55
N SER A 67 6.12 -10.57 -3.92
CA SER A 67 7.43 -10.96 -4.46
C SER A 67 8.49 -11.02 -3.37
N ASP A 68 9.59 -11.74 -3.58
CA ASP A 68 10.74 -11.77 -2.68
C ASP A 68 11.48 -10.42 -2.58
N GLN A 69 11.31 -9.56 -3.57
CA GLN A 69 11.97 -8.27 -3.66
C GLN A 69 11.02 -7.16 -4.10
N ALA A 70 11.21 -5.99 -3.51
CA ALA A 70 10.51 -4.77 -3.89
C ALA A 70 11.45 -3.57 -3.79
N TYR A 71 11.26 -2.58 -4.66
CA TYR A 71 11.86 -1.27 -4.46
C TYR A 71 10.97 -0.47 -3.51
N CYS A 72 11.56 0.23 -2.55
CA CYS A 72 10.83 1.14 -1.68
C CYS A 72 11.50 2.51 -1.71
N PHE A 73 10.73 3.58 -1.85
CA PHE A 73 11.20 4.92 -1.63
C PHE A 73 11.37 5.15 -0.14
N TYR A 74 12.62 5.25 0.31
CA TYR A 74 12.95 5.36 1.73
C TYR A 74 14.14 6.28 1.91
N LYS A 75 14.01 7.31 2.75
CA LYS A 75 15.02 8.37 2.93
C LYS A 75 15.45 8.96 1.59
N ASP A 76 14.49 9.53 0.87
CA ASP A 76 14.68 10.28 -0.37
C ASP A 76 15.35 9.49 -1.51
N SER A 77 15.23 8.17 -1.50
CA SER A 77 15.82 7.32 -2.54
C SER A 77 15.11 5.98 -2.67
N TRP A 78 15.02 5.49 -3.90
CA TRP A 78 14.59 4.13 -4.20
C TRP A 78 15.67 3.13 -3.77
N GLN A 79 15.31 2.20 -2.89
CA GLN A 79 16.20 1.14 -2.40
C GLN A 79 15.54 -0.22 -2.61
N LEU A 80 16.32 -1.22 -2.99
CA LEU A 80 15.85 -2.60 -3.09
C LEU A 80 15.80 -3.23 -1.70
N PHE A 81 14.68 -3.86 -1.37
CA PHE A 81 14.46 -4.60 -0.14
C PHE A 81 14.13 -6.06 -0.44
N ASN A 82 14.56 -6.95 0.45
CA ASN A 82 13.98 -8.28 0.57
C ASN A 82 12.68 -8.16 1.40
N THR A 83 11.57 -8.61 0.86
CA THR A 83 10.24 -8.46 1.47
C THR A 83 10.09 -9.33 2.73
N ASN A 84 10.83 -10.43 2.83
CA ASN A 84 10.87 -11.29 4.02
C ASN A 84 11.84 -10.77 5.10
N SER A 85 12.44 -9.59 4.92
CA SER A 85 13.35 -9.02 5.91
C SER A 85 12.63 -8.25 7.01
N GLU A 86 13.13 -8.36 8.25
CA GLU A 86 12.66 -7.54 9.39
C GLU A 86 12.70 -6.04 9.10
N LYS A 87 13.65 -5.60 8.25
CA LYS A 87 13.78 -4.19 7.85
C LYS A 87 12.58 -3.74 7.02
N PHE A 88 12.12 -4.55 6.09
CA PHE A 88 10.96 -4.24 5.25
C PHE A 88 9.67 -4.26 6.08
N GLU A 89 9.46 -5.30 6.90
CA GLU A 89 8.32 -5.38 7.80
C GLU A 89 8.24 -4.17 8.76
N ARG A 90 9.39 -3.76 9.31
CA ARG A 90 9.46 -2.56 10.15
C ARG A 90 9.10 -1.28 9.39
N ILE A 91 9.44 -1.16 8.10
CA ILE A 91 9.04 0.01 7.31
C ILE A 91 7.52 0.00 7.16
N LEU A 92 6.93 -1.12 6.71
CA LEU A 92 5.49 -1.28 6.56
C LEU A 92 4.72 -0.92 7.84
N LYS A 93 5.12 -1.50 8.98
CA LYS A 93 4.49 -1.22 10.29
C LYS A 93 4.49 0.26 10.63
N ARG A 94 5.61 0.94 10.41
CA ARG A 94 5.74 2.35 10.77
C ARG A 94 4.92 3.25 9.87
N SER A 95 4.87 2.92 8.58
CA SER A 95 4.05 3.64 7.61
C SER A 95 2.57 3.42 7.91
N LEU A 96 2.13 2.16 8.08
CA LEU A 96 0.73 1.83 8.40
C LEU A 96 0.25 2.48 9.70
N ARG A 97 1.14 2.67 10.68
CA ARG A 97 0.83 3.32 11.98
C ARG A 97 1.05 4.83 11.99
N GLU A 98 1.38 5.43 10.86
CA GLU A 98 1.60 6.87 10.70
C GLU A 98 2.69 7.47 11.62
N GLU A 99 3.59 6.64 12.18
CA GLU A 99 4.55 7.04 13.21
C GLU A 99 5.60 8.05 12.73
N ARG A 100 5.73 8.24 11.42
CA ARG A 100 6.67 9.20 10.82
C ARG A 100 6.12 10.02 9.67
N LEU A 101 4.85 9.85 9.28
CA LEU A 101 4.34 10.30 7.98
C LEU A 101 5.25 9.90 6.80
N ASP A 102 6.13 8.91 7.02
CA ASP A 102 6.96 8.27 6.02
C ASP A 102 6.01 7.28 5.31
N PHE A 103 5.18 7.79 4.40
CA PHE A 103 4.35 6.96 3.54
C PHE A 103 5.27 6.06 2.72
N PHE A 104 4.93 4.78 2.61
CA PHE A 104 5.71 3.95 1.72
C PHE A 104 5.28 4.21 0.29
N ASP A 105 6.28 4.19 -0.58
CA ASP A 105 6.10 4.06 -2.01
C ASP A 105 6.84 2.80 -2.43
N ILE A 106 6.10 1.76 -2.80
CA ILE A 106 6.64 0.43 -3.05
C ILE A 106 6.38 0.05 -4.48
N TYR A 107 7.43 -0.36 -5.19
CA TYR A 107 7.34 -0.82 -6.57
C TYR A 107 7.81 -2.28 -6.70
N TYR A 108 6.96 -3.10 -7.30
CA TYR A 108 7.20 -4.50 -7.63
C TYR A 108 7.44 -4.65 -9.14
N PRO A 109 8.69 -4.67 -9.61
CA PRO A 109 9.01 -4.67 -11.04
C PRO A 109 8.47 -5.90 -11.78
N ASN A 110 8.46 -7.07 -11.12
CA ASN A 110 7.99 -8.31 -11.73
C ASN A 110 6.49 -8.30 -12.05
N TYR A 111 5.72 -7.44 -11.39
CA TYR A 111 4.28 -7.29 -11.57
C TYR A 111 3.91 -5.94 -12.18
N SER A 112 4.90 -5.06 -12.40
CA SER A 112 4.69 -3.67 -12.84
C SER A 112 3.61 -2.97 -11.99
N LEU A 113 3.71 -3.15 -10.66
CA LEU A 113 2.79 -2.61 -9.65
C LEU A 113 3.51 -1.62 -8.75
N ARG A 114 2.92 -0.45 -8.54
CA ARG A 114 3.36 0.53 -7.52
C ARG A 114 2.24 0.71 -6.49
N PHE A 115 2.61 0.86 -5.23
CA PHE A 115 1.71 1.15 -4.12
C PHE A 115 2.17 2.41 -3.42
N LYS A 116 1.22 3.29 -3.11
CA LYS A 116 1.44 4.48 -2.29
C LYS A 116 0.40 4.48 -1.19
N GLY A 117 0.84 4.57 0.07
CA GLY A 117 -0.12 4.52 1.16
C GLY A 117 0.50 4.50 2.55
N GLY A 118 -0.26 3.95 3.49
CA GLY A 118 -0.01 4.02 4.92
C GLY A 118 -0.90 5.02 5.67
N HIS A 119 -2.10 5.33 5.16
CA HIS A 119 -3.07 6.18 5.84
C HIS A 119 -4.46 5.56 5.80
N ASP A 120 -5.30 5.79 6.82
CA ASP A 120 -6.72 5.39 6.89
C ASP A 120 -7.00 3.94 6.44
N ARG A 121 -6.01 3.05 6.64
CA ARG A 121 -6.07 1.64 6.23
C ARG A 121 -6.39 1.44 4.74
N THR A 122 -6.05 2.41 3.89
CA THR A 122 -6.37 2.40 2.46
C THR A 122 -5.15 2.86 1.66
N ASP A 123 -4.67 2.00 0.77
CA ASP A 123 -3.49 2.28 -0.05
C ASP A 123 -3.87 2.39 -1.54
N ALA A 124 -3.31 3.38 -2.22
CA ALA A 124 -3.43 3.49 -3.66
C ALA A 124 -2.49 2.49 -4.35
N PHE A 125 -2.93 1.94 -5.48
CA PHE A 125 -2.09 1.14 -6.36
C PHE A 125 -2.16 1.65 -7.79
N PHE A 126 -1.09 1.38 -8.53
CA PHE A 126 -0.92 1.74 -9.93
C PHE A 126 -0.43 0.53 -10.69
N ILE A 127 -1.04 0.28 -11.85
CA ILE A 127 -0.74 -0.87 -12.71
C ILE A 127 -0.29 -0.35 -14.06
N GLU A 128 0.90 -0.76 -14.50
CA GLU A 128 1.37 -0.48 -15.85
C GLU A 128 0.67 -1.42 -16.85
N ASP A 129 0.68 -2.72 -16.55
CA ASP A 129 0.15 -3.76 -17.42
C ASP A 129 -1.07 -4.46 -16.82
N ILE A 130 -2.23 -4.24 -17.45
CA ILE A 130 -3.54 -4.76 -17.03
C ILE A 130 -3.57 -6.29 -16.86
N ARG A 131 -2.65 -7.03 -17.50
CA ARG A 131 -2.57 -8.49 -17.35
C ARG A 131 -2.34 -8.91 -15.90
N PHE A 132 -1.68 -8.08 -15.09
CA PHE A 132 -1.43 -8.35 -13.67
C PHE A 132 -2.63 -8.03 -12.76
N LEU A 133 -3.70 -7.43 -13.28
CA LEU A 133 -4.86 -7.09 -12.45
C LEU A 133 -5.52 -8.33 -11.84
N SER A 134 -5.61 -9.43 -12.59
CA SER A 134 -6.18 -10.69 -12.07
C SER A 134 -5.36 -11.26 -10.91
N ASP A 135 -4.03 -11.19 -11.02
CA ASP A 135 -3.14 -11.68 -9.97
C ASP A 135 -3.16 -10.76 -8.75
N LEU A 136 -3.22 -9.44 -8.96
CA LEU A 136 -3.44 -8.46 -7.89
C LEU A 136 -4.76 -8.74 -7.15
N SER A 137 -5.87 -8.89 -7.87
CA SER A 137 -7.18 -9.14 -7.25
C SER A 137 -7.17 -10.41 -6.40
N LYS A 138 -6.54 -11.50 -6.88
CA LYS A 138 -6.39 -12.73 -6.09
C LYS A 138 -5.53 -12.52 -4.85
N ALA A 139 -4.42 -11.79 -4.97
CA ALA A 139 -3.55 -11.50 -3.84
C ALA A 139 -4.27 -10.67 -2.77
N VAL A 140 -5.07 -9.68 -3.19
CA VAL A 140 -5.93 -8.88 -2.29
C VAL A 140 -6.95 -9.77 -1.57
N GLU A 141 -7.67 -10.61 -2.31
CA GLU A 141 -8.69 -11.51 -1.75
C GLU A 141 -8.11 -12.53 -0.75
N ILE A 142 -7.01 -13.20 -1.11
CA ILE A 142 -6.36 -14.20 -0.24
C ILE A 142 -5.91 -13.60 1.09
N ASN A 143 -5.53 -12.32 1.09
CA ASN A 143 -5.10 -11.61 2.30
C ASN A 143 -6.25 -10.91 3.04
N GLY A 144 -7.50 -11.08 2.59
CA GLY A 144 -8.69 -10.53 3.26
C GLY A 144 -8.77 -9.00 3.21
N LEU A 145 -8.24 -8.41 2.13
CA LEU A 145 -8.35 -7.01 1.75
C LEU A 145 -9.39 -6.85 0.63
N PHE A 146 -9.75 -5.61 0.30
CA PHE A 146 -10.75 -5.29 -0.71
C PHE A 146 -10.22 -4.27 -1.70
N ILE A 147 -10.62 -4.38 -2.98
CA ILE A 147 -10.40 -3.33 -3.98
C ILE A 147 -11.63 -2.42 -3.97
N LEU A 148 -11.46 -1.15 -3.64
CA LEU A 148 -12.56 -0.18 -3.55
C LEU A 148 -12.95 0.41 -4.90
N SER A 149 -11.98 0.58 -5.80
CA SER A 149 -12.21 1.09 -7.15
C SER A 149 -11.02 0.78 -8.06
N ILE A 150 -11.29 0.78 -9.37
CA ILE A 150 -10.29 0.70 -10.43
C ILE A 150 -10.72 1.67 -11.52
N GLN A 151 -9.80 2.52 -11.98
CA GLN A 151 -10.04 3.48 -13.04
C GLN A 151 -8.86 3.57 -13.99
N ASP A 152 -9.09 4.11 -15.19
CA ASP A 152 -7.99 4.50 -16.09
C ASP A 152 -7.12 5.53 -15.38
N TYR A 153 -5.81 5.35 -15.46
CA TYR A 153 -4.88 6.33 -14.93
C TYR A 153 -4.74 7.48 -15.94
N SER A 154 -4.86 8.70 -15.43
CA SER A 154 -4.50 9.93 -16.15
C SER A 154 -3.64 10.78 -15.24
N GLU A 155 -2.51 11.29 -15.75
CA GLU A 155 -1.55 12.12 -14.99
C GLU A 155 -2.20 13.36 -14.31
N ASP A 156 -3.37 13.80 -14.79
CA ASP A 156 -4.15 14.88 -14.17
C ASP A 156 -4.69 14.54 -12.77
N LEU A 157 -4.64 13.28 -12.34
CA LEU A 157 -5.12 12.80 -11.03
C LEU A 157 -4.07 12.89 -9.91
N ASP A 158 -2.79 13.08 -10.24
CA ASP A 158 -1.69 13.19 -9.25
C ASP A 158 -1.54 14.62 -8.67
N ARG A 159 -2.48 15.54 -8.95
CA ARG A 159 -2.44 16.95 -8.55
C ARG A 159 -3.40 17.35 -7.43
N VAL A 160 -3.98 16.39 -6.71
CA VAL A 160 -4.88 16.67 -5.58
C VAL A 160 -4.16 16.41 -4.26
#